data_AF-A0A2M7ZDA7-F1
#
_entry.id   AF-A0A2M7ZDA7-F1
#
_cell.length_a   1.000
_cell.length_b   1.000
_cell.length_c   1.000
_cell.angle_alpha   90.00
_cell.angle_beta   90.00
_cell.angle_gamma   90.00
#
_symmetry.space_group_name_H-M   'P 1'
#
loop_
_entity.id
_entity.type
_entity.pdbx_description
1 polymer ?
#
loop_
_entity_poly.entity_id
_entity_poly.type
_entity_poly.pdbx_seq_one_letter_code
_entity_poly.pdbx_strand_id
1 'polypeptide(L)'
;MASEKILKEMNIHLNREFFSSYLYLSMSAFLNKLNYDGMASWMKKQSFEEYGHAMKFFDFINKVGGAAILDKIDKPEFVWDSPLEVFEETLKHEKFITKSINELANL
;
A
#
# COMPACT_ATOMS: atom_id res chain seq x y z
N MET A 1 21.97 -2.69 15.47
CA MET A 1 20.57 -3.07 15.71
C MET A 1 19.74 -1.82 15.53
N ALA A 2 18.68 -1.86 14.71
CA ALA A 2 17.79 -0.70 14.53
C ALA A 2 17.10 -0.36 15.87
N SER A 3 16.77 0.92 16.11
CA SER A 3 16.07 1.31 17.33
C SER A 3 14.65 0.74 17.34
N GLU A 4 14.09 0.47 18.53
CA GLU A 4 12.70 0.00 18.68
C GLU A 4 11.70 0.94 18.00
N LYS A 5 11.96 2.25 18.06
CA LYS A 5 11.16 3.28 17.40
C LYS A 5 11.16 3.10 15.87
N ILE A 6 12.33 2.92 15.25
CA ILE A 6 12.44 2.70 13.80
C ILE A 6 11.74 1.40 13.40
N LEU A 7 11.96 0.31 14.15
CA LEU A 7 11.35 -0.99 13.85
C LEU A 7 9.82 -0.95 13.95
N LYS A 8 9.28 -0.21 14.92
CA LYS A 8 7.84 0.01 15.05
C LYS A 8 7.28 0.74 13.84
N GLU A 9 7.89 1.85 13.44
CA GLU A 9 7.42 2.65 12.31
C GLU A 9 7.60 1.92 10.97
N MET A 10 8.63 1.09 10.82
CA MET A 10 8.77 0.18 9.68
C MET A 10 7.64 -0.84 9.60
N ASN A 11 7.22 -1.43 10.73
CA ASN A 11 6.08 -2.35 10.76
C ASN A 11 4.74 -1.65 10.44
N ILE A 12 4.57 -0.41 10.89
CA ILE A 12 3.40 0.40 10.52
C ILE A 12 3.39 0.64 9.00
N HIS A 13 4.54 1.03 8.43
CA HIS A 13 4.65 1.28 7.00
C HIS A 13 4.50 0.00 6.17
N LEU A 14 5.06 -1.12 6.62
CA LEU A 14 4.82 -2.46 6.05
C LEU A 14 3.31 -2.74 5.89
N ASN A 15 2.52 -2.52 6.95
CA ASN A 15 1.08 -2.75 6.88
C ASN A 15 0.36 -1.76 5.95
N ARG A 16 0.85 -0.51 5.86
CA ARG A 16 0.33 0.48 4.91
C ARG A 16 0.52 0.03 3.46
N GLU A 17 1.67 -0.53 3.10
CA GLU A 17 1.91 -1.03 1.73
C GLU A 17 1.07 -2.27 1.40
N PHE A 18 0.84 -3.17 2.36
CA PHE A 18 -0.12 -4.26 2.17
C PHE A 18 -1.54 -3.74 1.95
N PHE A 19 -1.95 -2.71 2.68
CA PHE A 19 -3.24 -2.05 2.45
C PHE A 19 -3.29 -1.37 1.07
N SER A 20 -2.23 -0.67 0.64
CA SER A 20 -2.12 -0.09 -0.71
C SER A 20 -2.35 -1.15 -1.78
N SER A 21 -1.68 -2.31 -1.65
CA SER A 21 -1.86 -3.44 -2.56
C SER A 21 -3.32 -3.91 -2.62
N TYR A 22 -3.99 -4.02 -1.46
CA TYR A 22 -5.37 -4.48 -1.39
C TYR A 22 -6.38 -3.44 -1.93
N LEU A 23 -6.13 -2.16 -1.67
CA LEU A 23 -6.91 -1.04 -2.21
C LEU A 23 -6.87 -1.02 -3.74
N TYR A 24 -5.67 -1.12 -4.33
CA TYR A 24 -5.52 -1.11 -5.78
C TYR A 24 -6.11 -2.35 -6.45
N LEU A 25 -6.12 -3.50 -5.77
CA LEU A 25 -6.86 -4.67 -6.23
C LEU A 25 -8.37 -4.43 -6.24
N SER A 26 -8.90 -3.73 -5.23
CA SER A 26 -10.32 -3.34 -5.17
C SER A 26 -10.70 -2.36 -6.29
N MET A 27 -9.87 -1.35 -6.52
CA MET A 27 -10.03 -0.39 -7.62
C MET A 27 -10.00 -1.10 -8.98
N SER A 28 -9.11 -2.08 -9.16
CA SER A 28 -9.07 -2.93 -10.37
C SER A 28 -10.40 -3.67 -10.57
N ALA A 29 -10.97 -4.26 -9.52
CA ALA A 29 -12.25 -4.96 -9.59
C ALA A 29 -13.41 -4.02 -9.96
N PHE A 30 -13.46 -2.82 -9.39
CA PHE A 30 -14.47 -1.82 -9.73
C PHE A 30 -14.36 -1.36 -11.18
N LEU A 31 -13.16 -1.03 -11.66
CA LEU A 31 -12.94 -0.61 -13.05
C LEU A 31 -13.28 -1.72 -14.04
N ASN A 32 -12.98 -2.98 -13.69
CA ASN A 32 -13.33 -4.13 -14.52
C ASN A 32 -14.86 -4.33 -14.61
N LYS A 33 -15.59 -4.14 -13.51
CA LYS A 33 -17.07 -4.17 -13.51
C LYS A 33 -17.68 -3.15 -14.49
N LEU A 34 -16.98 -2.05 -14.74
CA LEU A 34 -17.39 -1.01 -15.70
C LEU A 34 -16.83 -1.21 -17.12
N ASN A 35 -16.14 -2.32 -17.40
CA ASN A 35 -15.47 -2.64 -18.66
C ASN A 35 -14.31 -1.68 -19.04
N TYR A 36 -13.65 -1.05 -18.06
CA TYR A 36 -12.44 -0.24 -18.28
C TYR A 36 -11.16 -1.09 -18.17
N ASP A 37 -10.99 -2.06 -19.06
CA ASP A 37 -9.96 -3.11 -18.94
C ASP A 37 -8.52 -2.57 -18.85
N GLY A 38 -8.19 -1.50 -19.59
CA GLY A 38 -6.87 -0.88 -19.52
C GLY A 38 -6.56 -0.29 -18.15
N MET A 39 -7.52 0.42 -17.55
CA MET A 39 -7.38 1.02 -16.22
C MET A 39 -7.37 -0.07 -15.14
N ALA A 40 -8.24 -1.08 -15.26
CA ALA A 40 -8.29 -2.21 -14.35
C ALA A 40 -6.97 -2.99 -14.34
N SER A 41 -6.39 -3.25 -15.53
CA SER A 41 -5.09 -3.90 -15.67
C SER A 41 -3.96 -3.07 -15.05
N TRP A 42 -3.97 -1.75 -15.27
CA TRP A 42 -3.00 -0.85 -14.64
C TRP A 42 -3.08 -0.89 -13.11
N MET A 43 -4.28 -0.79 -12.53
CA MET A 43 -4.48 -0.89 -11.08
C MET A 43 -4.04 -2.25 -10.52
N LYS A 44 -4.30 -3.34 -11.23
CA LYS A 44 -3.84 -4.67 -10.84
C LYS A 44 -2.31 -4.76 -10.83
N LYS A 45 -1.65 -4.12 -11.80
CA LYS A 45 -0.18 -4.02 -11.81
C LYS A 45 0.34 -3.21 -10.62
N GLN A 46 -0.28 -2.06 -10.32
CA GLN A 46 0.08 -1.27 -9.14
C GLN A 46 -0.11 -2.05 -7.84
N SER A 47 -1.17 -2.84 -7.70
CA SER A 47 -1.37 -3.75 -6.57
C SER A 47 -0.18 -4.70 -6.36
N PHE A 48 0.40 -5.24 -7.44
CA PHE A 48 1.60 -6.07 -7.35
C PHE A 48 2.87 -5.27 -7.02
N GLU A 49 3.00 -4.03 -7.49
CA GLU A 49 4.12 -3.15 -7.13
C GLU A 49 4.10 -2.82 -5.62
N GLU A 50 2.94 -2.50 -5.06
CA GLU A 50 2.80 -2.23 -3.61
C GLU A 50 3.02 -3.46 -2.75
N TYR A 51 2.58 -4.64 -3.21
CA TYR A 51 2.96 -5.89 -2.55
C TYR A 51 4.48 -6.06 -2.55
N GLY A 52 5.15 -5.73 -3.66
CA GLY A 52 6.60 -5.70 -3.75
C GLY A 52 7.25 -4.70 -2.78
N HIS A 53 6.65 -3.53 -2.55
CA HIS A 53 7.10 -2.57 -1.54
C HIS A 53 6.98 -3.15 -0.13
N ALA A 54 5.82 -3.72 0.21
CA ALA A 54 5.59 -4.39 1.50
C ALA A 54 6.64 -5.48 1.76
N MET A 55 6.90 -6.35 0.78
CA MET A 55 7.87 -7.43 0.93
C MET A 55 9.31 -6.91 1.16
N LYS A 56 9.71 -5.80 0.55
CA LYS A 56 11.01 -5.17 0.84
C LYS A 56 11.13 -4.76 2.30
N PHE A 57 10.07 -4.16 2.87
CA PHE A 57 10.05 -3.82 4.29
C PHE A 57 10.05 -5.06 5.18
N PHE A 58 9.22 -6.05 4.86
CA PHE A 58 9.16 -7.32 5.58
C PHE A 58 10.55 -7.97 5.69
N ASP A 59 11.23 -8.12 4.56
CA ASP A 59 12.56 -8.74 4.52
C ASP A 59 13.60 -7.89 5.25
N PHE A 60 13.56 -6.56 5.08
CA PHE A 60 14.52 -5.66 5.71
C PHE A 60 14.40 -5.64 7.23
N ILE A 61 13.18 -5.60 7.78
CA ILE A 61 12.92 -5.65 9.22
C ILE A 61 13.56 -6.89 9.84
N ASN A 62 13.32 -8.06 9.23
CA ASN A 62 13.88 -9.33 9.70
C ASN A 62 15.42 -9.35 9.55
N LYS A 63 15.95 -8.80 8.46
CA LYS A 63 17.40 -8.71 8.20
C LYS A 63 18.15 -7.89 9.24
N VAL A 64 17.55 -6.83 9.79
CA VAL A 64 18.20 -5.96 10.79
C VAL A 64 17.99 -6.43 12.24
N GLY A 65 17.46 -7.63 12.43
CA GLY A 65 17.23 -8.26 13.74
C GLY A 65 15.93 -7.83 14.43
N GLY A 66 15.00 -7.21 13.70
CA GLY A 66 13.63 -6.99 14.15
C GLY A 66 12.72 -8.17 13.81
N ALA A 67 11.45 -8.06 14.16
CA ALA A 67 10.40 -8.98 13.75
C ALA A 67 9.39 -8.23 12.88
N ALA A 68 9.12 -8.76 11.68
CA ALA A 68 8.02 -8.28 10.85
C ALA A 68 6.69 -8.75 11.44
N ILE A 69 5.80 -7.81 11.77
CA ILE A 69 4.50 -8.04 12.37
C ILE A 69 3.45 -7.72 11.31
N LEU A 70 2.71 -8.74 10.90
CA LEU A 70 1.59 -8.61 9.97
C LEU A 70 0.33 -8.28 10.77
N ASP A 71 -0.10 -7.03 10.68
CA ASP A 71 -1.32 -6.56 11.36
C ASP A 71 -2.56 -6.82 10.50
N LYS A 72 -3.73 -6.53 11.05
CA LYS A 72 -4.99 -6.56 10.33
C LYS A 72 -4.93 -5.61 9.12
N ILE A 73 -5.34 -6.12 7.97
CA ILE A 73 -5.62 -5.31 6.78
C ILE A 73 -7.13 -5.05 6.76
N ASP A 74 -7.51 -3.79 6.84
CA ASP A 74 -8.92 -3.40 6.77
C ASP A 74 -9.50 -3.58 5.37
N LYS A 75 -10.82 -3.79 5.29
CA LYS A 75 -11.52 -3.87 4.00
C LYS A 75 -11.40 -2.51 3.28
N PRO A 76 -10.91 -2.47 2.03
CA PRO A 76 -10.83 -1.23 1.27
C PRO A 76 -12.22 -0.80 0.77
N GLU A 77 -12.31 0.45 0.32
CA GLU A 77 -13.43 0.91 -0.49
C GLU A 77 -13.57 0.02 -1.74
N PHE A 78 -14.79 -0.17 -2.22
CA PHE A 78 -15.11 -1.05 -3.35
C PHE A 78 -16.14 -0.45 -4.31
N VAL A 79 -16.64 0.76 -4.02
CA VAL A 79 -17.54 1.52 -4.90
C VAL A 79 -17.02 2.95 -5.03
N TRP A 80 -17.02 3.45 -6.26
CA TRP A 80 -16.73 4.83 -6.62
C TRP A 80 -17.77 5.34 -7.61
N ASP A 81 -17.93 6.64 -7.74
CA ASP A 81 -18.87 7.30 -8.66
C ASP A 81 -18.33 7.32 -10.10
N SER A 82 -17.00 7.34 -10.27
CA SER A 82 -16.37 7.40 -11.59
C SER A 82 -14.93 6.89 -11.60
N PRO A 83 -14.38 6.58 -12.79
CA PRO A 83 -12.94 6.33 -12.92
C PRO A 83 -12.08 7.51 -12.47
N LEU A 84 -12.54 8.76 -12.62
CA LEU A 84 -11.79 9.94 -12.17
C LEU A 84 -11.57 9.89 -10.65
N GLU A 85 -12.62 9.59 -9.89
CA GLU A 85 -12.55 9.50 -8.43
C GLU A 85 -11.56 8.42 -7.98
N VAL A 86 -11.54 7.26 -8.65
CA VAL A 86 -10.56 6.19 -8.39
C VAL A 86 -9.12 6.71 -8.47
N PHE A 87 -8.79 7.51 -9.49
CA PHE A 87 -7.44 8.06 -9.65
C PHE A 87 -7.15 9.24 -8.72
N GLU A 88 -8.14 10.06 -8.38
CA GLU A 88 -8.00 11.12 -7.37
C GLU A 88 -7.73 10.53 -5.98
N GLU A 89 -8.42 9.45 -5.61
CA GLU A 89 -8.16 8.70 -4.39
C GLU A 89 -6.80 8.03 -4.40
N THR A 90 -6.40 7.41 -5.52
CA THR A 90 -5.06 6.85 -5.70
C THR A 90 -3.98 7.90 -5.46
N LEU A 91 -4.10 9.08 -6.06
CA LEU A 91 -3.15 10.18 -5.87
C LEU A 91 -3.11 10.67 -4.42
N LYS A 92 -4.27 10.76 -3.76
CA LYS A 92 -4.36 11.14 -2.35
C LYS A 92 -3.68 10.09 -1.46
N HIS A 93 -3.90 8.81 -1.75
CA HIS A 93 -3.28 7.69 -1.04
C HIS A 93 -1.76 7.69 -1.21
N GLU A 94 -1.25 7.84 -2.44
CA GLU A 94 0.19 7.93 -2.72
C GLU A 94 0.88 9.08 -2.00
N LYS A 95 0.22 10.25 -1.90
CA LYS A 95 0.74 11.38 -1.10
C LYS A 95 0.81 11.04 0.39
N PHE A 96 -0.14 10.26 0.90
CA PHE A 96 -0.11 9.77 2.28
C PHE A 96 1.03 8.76 2.51
N ILE A 97 1.24 7.80 1.61
CA ILE A 97 2.35 6.84 1.66
C ILE A 97 3.70 7.57 1.59
N THR A 98 3.82 8.54 0.67
CA THR A 98 5.01 9.41 0.56
C THR A 98 5.28 10.18 1.86
N LYS A 99 4.25 10.71 2.51
CA LYS A 99 4.41 11.36 3.81
C LYS A 99 4.87 10.36 4.88
N SER A 100 4.28 9.17 4.92
CA SER A 100 4.66 8.10 5.85
C SER A 100 6.13 7.73 5.74
N ILE A 101 6.66 7.57 4.52
CA ILE A 101 8.06 7.16 4.35
C ILE A 101 9.02 8.31 4.68
N ASN A 102 8.65 9.56 4.40
CA ASN A 102 9.43 10.73 4.80
C ASN A 102 9.48 10.89 6.33
N GLU A 103 8.37 10.67 7.02
CA GLU A 103 8.32 10.69 8.49
C GLU A 103 9.22 9.60 9.08
N LEU A 104 9.21 8.39 8.50
CA LEU A 104 10.10 7.29 8.88
C LEU A 104 11.58 7.64 8.63
N ALA A 105 11.91 8.26 7.49
CA ALA A 105 13.28 8.61 7.13
C ALA A 105 13.88 9.72 8.02
N ASN A 106 13.04 10.53 8.66
CA ASN A 106 13.45 11.62 9.55
C ASN A 106 13.59 11.20 11.03
N LEU A 107 13.51 9.90 11.34
CA LEU A 107 13.69 9.34 12.69
C LEU A 107 15.15 9.07 13.04
#